data_AF-A0A940SJB4-F1
#
_entry.id   AF-A0A940SJB4-F1
#
_cell.length_a   1.000
_cell.length_b   1.000
_cell.length_c   1.000
_cell.angle_alpha   90.00
_cell.angle_beta   90.00
_cell.angle_gamma   90.00
#
_symmetry.space_group_name_H-M   'P 1'
#
loop_
_entity.id
_entity.type
_entity.pdbx_description
1 polymer ?
#
loop_
_entity_poly.entity_id
_entity_poly.type
_entity_poly.pdbx_seq_one_letter_code
_entity_poly.pdbx_strand_id
1 'polypeptide(L)'
;MKIVGLFFEYIRVILVLFIGFMVIGYIEKDIIKIFHLSSFEPISNFISAYLLIIVLYRNKLQFTGWFRSKTMRPYSKQVTYGLLMVSFILFIVSIGVSNF
;
A
#
# COMPACT_ATOMS: atom_id res chain seq x y z
N MET A 1 19.25 -12.74 20.77
CA MET A 1 18.79 -11.40 20.32
C MET A 1 18.17 -11.34 18.90
N LYS A 2 17.94 -12.45 18.17
CA LYS A 2 17.30 -12.41 16.84
C LYS A 2 15.76 -12.32 16.89
N ILE A 3 15.13 -12.92 17.90
CA ILE A 3 13.66 -12.99 18.04
C ILE A 3 13.05 -11.63 18.40
N VAL A 4 13.68 -10.87 19.29
CA VAL A 4 13.21 -9.53 19.69
C VAL A 4 13.24 -8.56 18.50
N GLY A 5 14.29 -8.61 17.67
CA GLY A 5 14.37 -7.79 16.46
C GLY A 5 13.31 -8.15 15.40
N LEU A 6 13.03 -9.45 15.22
CA LEU A 6 11.92 -9.92 14.38
C LEU A 6 10.57 -9.37 14.86
N PHE A 7 10.31 -9.40 16.16
CA PHE A 7 9.06 -8.88 16.72
C PHE A 7 8.87 -7.38 16.42
N PHE A 8 9.92 -6.56 16.56
CA PHE A 8 9.85 -5.13 16.20
C PHE A 8 9.66 -4.90 14.70
N GLU A 9 10.20 -5.77 13.83
CA GLU A 9 9.93 -5.68 12.39
C GLU A 9 8.46 -5.97 12.06
N TYR A 10 7.85 -6.98 12.69
CA TYR A 10 6.42 -7.25 12.53
C TYR A 10 5.56 -6.07 12.96
N ILE A 11 5.86 -5.48 14.13
CA ILE A 11 5.16 -4.27 14.60
C ILE A 11 5.30 -3.14 13.59
N ARG A 12 6.50 -2.92 13.04
CA ARG A 12 6.72 -1.89 12.02
C ARG A 12 5.87 -2.13 10.78
N VAL A 13 5.80 -3.35 10.27
CA VAL A 13 4.96 -3.68 9.11
C VAL A 13 3.50 -3.34 9.40
N ILE A 14 3.00 -3.74 10.57
CA ILE A 14 1.62 -3.45 10.99
C ILE A 14 1.38 -1.94 11.08
N LEU A 15 2.31 -1.18 11.68
CA LEU A 15 2.22 0.28 11.78
C LEU A 15 2.21 0.95 10.40
N VAL A 16 3.08 0.52 9.48
CA VAL A 16 3.13 1.06 8.12
C VAL A 16 1.83 0.76 7.37
N LEU A 17 1.30 -0.45 7.49
CA LEU A 17 0.00 -0.80 6.89
C LEU A 17 -1.12 0.05 7.48
N PHE A 18 -1.21 0.14 8.80
CA PHE A 18 -2.24 0.91 9.49
C PHE A 18 -2.21 2.40 9.10
N ILE A 19 -1.04 3.04 9.17
CA ILE A 19 -0.86 4.44 8.79
C ILE A 19 -1.13 4.61 7.29
N GLY A 20 -0.64 3.69 6.45
CA GLY A 20 -0.86 3.72 5.00
C GLY A 20 -2.34 3.70 4.64
N PHE A 21 -3.11 2.77 5.21
CA PHE A 21 -4.55 2.69 5.01
C PHE A 21 -5.28 3.93 5.54
N MET A 22 -4.88 4.48 6.68
CA MET A 22 -5.44 5.74 7.17
C MET A 22 -5.22 6.88 6.17
N VAL A 23 -3.98 7.09 5.73
CA VAL A 23 -3.63 8.18 4.80
C VAL A 23 -4.38 8.03 3.49
N ILE A 24 -4.37 6.83 2.91
CA ILE A 24 -5.10 6.55 1.66
C ILE A 24 -6.60 6.74 1.85
N GLY A 25 -7.19 6.23 2.93
CA GLY A 25 -8.61 6.39 3.20
C GLY A 25 -9.05 7.84 3.41
N TYR A 26 -8.19 8.70 3.95
CA TYR A 26 -8.45 10.15 3.99
C TYR A 26 -8.47 10.76 2.59
N ILE A 27 -7.48 10.43 1.76
CA ILE A 27 -7.39 10.91 0.38
C ILE A 27 -8.61 10.44 -0.43
N GLU A 28 -9.00 9.18 -0.29
CA GLU A 28 -10.18 8.60 -0.94
C GLU A 28 -11.46 9.34 -0.57
N LYS A 29 -11.65 9.69 0.70
CA LYS A 29 -12.82 10.49 1.15
C LYS A 29 -12.85 11.87 0.48
N ASP A 30 -11.71 12.50 0.32
CA ASP A 30 -11.62 13.80 -0.35
C ASP A 30 -11.88 13.66 -1.85
N ILE A 31 -11.38 12.60 -2.49
CA ILE A 31 -11.69 12.27 -3.89
C ILE A 31 -13.21 12.08 -4.09
N ILE A 32 -13.87 11.30 -3.23
CA ILE A 32 -15.32 11.09 -3.29
C ILE A 32 -16.06 12.44 -3.26
N LYS A 33 -15.67 13.34 -2.34
CA LYS A 33 -16.30 14.66 -2.20
C LYS A 33 -16.05 15.57 -3.40
N ILE A 34 -14.81 15.62 -3.91
CA ILE A 34 -14.41 16.50 -5.01
C ILE A 34 -15.07 16.07 -6.32
N PHE A 35 -15.18 14.76 -6.56
CA PHE A 35 -15.71 14.20 -7.81
C PHE A 35 -17.19 13.80 -7.73
N HIS A 36 -17.86 14.07 -6.59
CA HIS A 36 -19.26 13.68 -6.36
C HIS A 36 -19.54 12.20 -6.62
N LEU A 37 -18.60 11.33 -6.27
CA LEU A 37 -18.76 9.88 -6.40
C LEU A 37 -19.68 9.32 -5.31
N SER A 38 -20.32 8.18 -5.57
CA SER A 38 -21.14 7.48 -4.57
C SER A 38 -20.27 6.80 -3.51
N SER A 39 -19.30 6.00 -3.96
CA SER A 39 -18.41 5.20 -3.14
C SER A 39 -17.28 4.61 -4.02
N PHE A 40 -16.41 3.81 -3.41
CA PHE A 40 -15.48 2.91 -4.09
C PHE A 40 -15.95 1.47 -3.90
N GLU A 41 -15.73 0.60 -4.89
CA GLU A 41 -15.97 -0.84 -4.70
C GLU A 41 -14.95 -1.39 -3.67
N PRO A 42 -15.40 -1.97 -2.54
CA PRO A 42 -14.54 -2.24 -1.39
C PRO A 42 -13.34 -3.14 -1.67
N ILE A 43 -13.50 -4.20 -2.47
CA ILE A 43 -12.46 -5.23 -2.66
C ILE A 43 -11.33 -4.68 -3.53
N SER A 44 -11.67 -4.15 -4.71
CA SER A 44 -10.72 -3.54 -5.63
C SER A 44 -10.04 -2.33 -4.99
N ASN A 45 -10.77 -1.52 -4.21
CA ASN A 45 -10.19 -0.40 -3.48
C ASN A 45 -9.14 -0.88 -2.47
N PHE A 46 -9.50 -1.86 -1.62
CA PHE A 46 -8.59 -2.42 -0.63
C PHE A 46 -7.32 -3.01 -1.26
N ILE A 47 -7.46 -3.80 -2.34
CA ILE A 47 -6.32 -4.39 -3.03
C ILE A 47 -5.45 -3.30 -3.66
N SER A 48 -6.06 -2.26 -4.25
CA SER A 48 -5.32 -1.15 -4.85
C SER A 48 -4.47 -0.40 -3.82
N ALA A 49 -5.05 -0.07 -2.67
CA ALA A 49 -4.38 0.61 -1.56
C ALA A 49 -3.28 -0.28 -0.96
N TYR A 50 -3.57 -1.56 -0.73
CA TYR A 50 -2.61 -2.52 -0.21
C TYR A 50 -1.37 -2.65 -1.10
N LEU A 51 -1.55 -2.77 -2.42
CA LEU A 51 -0.44 -2.85 -3.37
C LEU A 51 0.43 -1.58 -3.34
N LEU A 52 -0.19 -0.41 -3.28
CA LEU A 52 0.52 0.87 -3.20
C LEU A 52 1.37 0.95 -1.93
N ILE A 53 0.79 0.58 -0.77
CA ILE A 53 1.50 0.57 0.51
C ILE A 53 2.65 -0.45 0.49
N ILE A 54 2.44 -1.64 -0.06
CA ILE A 54 3.49 -2.67 -0.16
C ILE A 54 4.65 -2.20 -1.01
N VAL A 55 4.38 -1.58 -2.16
CA VAL A 55 5.42 -1.05 -3.04
C VAL A 55 6.25 0.00 -2.30
N LEU A 56 5.59 0.93 -1.60
CA LEU A 56 6.26 1.95 -0.79
C LEU A 56 7.10 1.33 0.34
N TYR A 57 6.52 0.34 1.04
CA TYR A 57 7.18 -0.34 2.13
C TYR A 57 8.43 -1.09 1.66
N ARG A 58 8.27 -1.99 0.68
CA ARG A 58 9.33 -2.87 0.16
C ARG A 58 10.46 -2.12 -0.51
N ASN A 59 10.21 -0.94 -1.10
CA ASN A 59 11.22 -0.20 -1.82
C ASN A 59 11.91 0.90 -0.99
N LYS A 60 11.27 1.41 0.07
CA LYS A 60 11.81 2.53 0.85
C LYS A 60 11.83 2.26 2.35
N LEU A 61 10.68 1.94 2.94
CA LEU A 61 10.53 1.89 4.41
C LEU A 61 11.13 0.63 5.06
N GLN A 62 11.30 -0.46 4.30
CA GLN A 62 11.91 -1.68 4.81
C GLN A 62 13.42 -1.49 5.10
N PHE A 63 14.13 -0.65 4.34
CA PHE A 63 15.59 -0.46 4.47
C PHE A 63 16.01 0.45 5.62
N THR A 64 15.05 1.11 6.28
CA THR A 64 15.31 1.93 7.48
C THR A 64 15.31 1.08 8.77
N GLY A 65 15.27 -0.25 8.65
CA GLY A 65 15.16 -1.21 9.75
C GLY A 65 16.45 -1.49 10.50
N TRP A 66 16.28 -2.07 11.69
CA TRP A 66 17.37 -2.62 12.50
C TRP A 66 17.83 -3.99 12.00
N PHE A 67 16.96 -4.74 11.32
CA PHE A 67 17.28 -6.05 10.75
C PHE A 67 17.62 -5.91 9.27
N ARG A 68 18.84 -5.46 8.96
CA ARG A 68 19.35 -5.45 7.57
C ARG A 68 20.00 -6.80 7.24
N SER A 69 19.29 -7.65 6.51
CA SER A 69 19.95 -8.80 5.88
C SER A 69 20.71 -8.34 4.63
N LYS A 70 21.91 -8.90 4.39
CA LYS A 70 22.67 -8.69 3.14
C LYS A 70 21.88 -9.12 1.89
N THR A 71 20.82 -9.90 2.05
CA THR A 71 19.93 -10.37 0.97
C THR A 71 18.73 -9.48 0.71
N MET A 72 18.44 -8.49 1.58
CA MET A 72 17.31 -7.58 1.36
C MET A 72 17.66 -6.61 0.23
N ARG A 73 16.87 -6.66 -0.84
CA ARG A 73 16.98 -5.75 -1.99
C ARG A 73 15.60 -5.19 -2.32
N PRO A 74 15.51 -3.92 -2.73
CA PRO A 74 14.24 -3.37 -3.23
C PRO A 74 13.76 -4.21 -4.41
N TYR A 75 12.47 -4.12 -4.70
CA TYR A 75 11.97 -4.72 -5.93
C TYR A 75 12.69 -4.13 -7.14
N SER A 76 12.83 -4.92 -8.20
CA SER A 76 13.32 -4.39 -9.47
C SER A 76 12.38 -3.28 -9.94
N LYS A 77 12.90 -2.36 -10.75
CA LYS A 77 12.09 -1.28 -11.33
C LYS A 77 10.88 -1.84 -12.08
N GLN A 78 11.07 -2.93 -12.83
CA GLN A 78 10.00 -3.61 -13.58
C GLN A 78 8.87 -4.10 -12.68
N VAL A 79 9.19 -4.79 -11.58
CA VAL A 79 8.18 -5.27 -10.63
C VAL A 79 7.48 -4.10 -9.93
N THR A 80 8.23 -3.07 -9.58
CA THR A 80 7.69 -1.84 -8.97
C THR A 80 6.68 -1.17 -9.89
N TYR A 81 7.03 -0.93 -11.16
CA TYR A 81 6.14 -0.32 -12.13
C TYR A 81 4.94 -1.21 -12.45
N GLY A 82 5.13 -2.52 -12.55
CA GLY A 82 4.03 -3.47 -12.74
C GLY A 82 3.02 -3.43 -11.60
N LEU A 83 3.49 -3.47 -10.35
CA LEU A 83 2.61 -3.40 -9.17
C LEU A 83 1.90 -2.05 -9.06
N LEU A 84 2.59 -0.94 -9.37
CA LEU A 84 1.96 0.38 -9.42
C LEU A 84 0.88 0.44 -10.51
N MET A 85 1.17 -0.06 -11.70
CA MET A 85 0.21 -0.09 -12.81
C MET A 85 -1.04 -0.91 -12.43
N VAL A 86 -0.86 -2.10 -11.84
CA VAL A 86 -1.97 -2.93 -11.35
C VAL A 86 -2.77 -2.22 -10.26
N SER A 87 -2.10 -1.56 -9.32
CA SER A 87 -2.74 -0.75 -8.27
C SER A 87 -3.60 0.37 -8.89
N PHE A 88 -3.07 1.13 -9.87
CA PHE A 88 -3.83 2.17 -10.55
C PHE A 88 -5.03 1.63 -11.34
N ILE A 89 -4.87 0.52 -12.05
CA ILE A 89 -5.97 -0.12 -12.79
C ILE A 89 -7.08 -0.53 -11.82
N LEU A 90 -6.74 -1.18 -10.70
CA LEU A 90 -7.71 -1.60 -9.69
C LEU A 90 -8.43 -0.41 -9.05
N PHE A 91 -7.73 0.69 -8.81
CA PHE A 91 -8.34 1.92 -8.29
C PHE A 91 -9.38 2.50 -9.26
N ILE A 92 -9.05 2.55 -10.57
CA ILE A 92 -9.99 3.01 -11.60
C ILE A 92 -11.20 2.07 -11.71
N VAL A 93 -10.96 0.75 -11.70
CA VAL A 93 -12.03 -0.26 -11.70
C VAL A 93 -12.94 -0.09 -10.49
N SER A 94 -12.37 0.19 -9.32
CA SER A 94 -13.14 0.42 -8.10
C SER A 94 -14.14 1.55 -8.21
N ILE A 95 -13.72 2.67 -8.83
CA ILE A 95 -14.61 3.80 -9.12
C ILE A 95 -15.66 3.39 -10.15
N GLY A 96 -15.25 2.79 -11.26
CA GLY A 96 -16.15 2.45 -12.36
C GLY A 96 -17.27 1.47 -11.97
N VAL A 97 -16.97 0.47 -11.14
CA VAL A 97 -17.94 -0.56 -10.73
C VAL A 97 -18.94 -0.03 -9.70
N SER A 98 -18.52 0.88 -8.82
CA SER A 98 -19.38 1.40 -7.73
C SER A 98 -20.27 2.57 -8.14
N ASN A 99 -19.99 3.21 -9.28
CA ASN A 99 -20.69 4.39 -9.78
C ASN A 99 -21.51 4.11 -11.06
N PHE A 100 -21.69 2.84 -11.41
CA PHE A 100 -22.60 2.36 -12.46
C PHE A 100 -23.92 1.91 -11.83
#